data_AF-A0A2D8CQR2-F1
#
_entry.id   AF-A0A2D8CQR2-F1
#
_cell.length_a   1.000
_cell.length_b   1.000
_cell.length_c   1.000
_cell.angle_alpha   90.00
_cell.angle_beta   90.00
_cell.angle_gamma   90.00
#
_symmetry.space_group_name_H-M   'P 1'
#
loop_
_entity.id
_entity.type
_entity.pdbx_description
1 polymer ?
#
loop_
_entity_poly.entity_id
_entity_poly.type
_entity_poly.pdbx_seq_one_letter_code
_entity_poly.pdbx_strand_id
1 'polypeptide(L)'
;MKRVVACVVLVAAVTGCGSGPDERCEALDAEYYALSDSILENTFSIGRINSTFEDAEASSEGLDALWESGEAEALFGEAEELAEQILQDQERLDQVYFEGADRGCEGY
;
A
#
# COMPACT_ATOMS: atom_id res chain seq x y z
N MET A 1 55.52 39.81 -19.13
CA MET A 1 54.14 40.32 -19.17
C MET A 1 53.20 39.13 -19.03
N LYS A 2 52.64 38.89 -17.84
CA LYS A 2 51.79 37.72 -17.54
C LYS A 2 50.35 38.05 -17.94
N ARG A 3 49.74 37.29 -18.85
CA ARG A 3 48.29 37.33 -19.08
C ARG A 3 47.63 36.39 -18.09
N VAL A 4 46.98 36.95 -17.07
CA VAL A 4 46.13 36.21 -16.14
C VAL A 4 44.79 36.00 -16.85
N VAL A 5 44.53 34.77 -17.28
CA VAL A 5 43.23 34.38 -17.85
C VAL A 5 42.33 33.99 -16.68
N ALA A 6 41.33 34.83 -16.40
CA ALA A 6 40.30 34.54 -15.41
C ALA A 6 39.25 33.62 -16.06
N CYS A 7 39.25 32.34 -15.70
CA CYS A 7 38.12 31.45 -15.95
C CYS A 7 37.00 31.83 -14.97
N VAL A 8 36.07 32.67 -15.42
CA VAL A 8 34.82 32.95 -14.71
C VAL A 8 33.91 31.75 -14.93
N VAL A 9 33.85 30.86 -13.94
CA VAL A 9 32.82 29.83 -13.86
C VAL A 9 31.53 30.55 -13.45
N LEU A 10 30.72 30.89 -14.44
CA LEU A 10 29.32 31.26 -14.22
C LEU A 10 28.59 30.01 -13.74
N VAL A 11 28.57 29.80 -12.42
CA VAL A 11 27.61 28.91 -11.78
C VAL A 11 26.25 29.56 -12.02
N ALA A 12 25.56 29.14 -13.07
CA ALA A 12 24.14 29.35 -13.17
C ALA A 12 23.55 28.75 -11.89
N ALA A 13 23.02 29.62 -11.03
CA ALA A 13 22.13 29.21 -9.96
C ALA A 13 20.97 28.50 -10.65
N VAL A 14 21.05 27.17 -10.70
CA VAL A 14 19.86 26.32 -10.84
C VAL A 14 19.14 26.50 -9.51
N THR A 15 18.49 27.65 -9.35
CA THR A 15 17.33 27.78 -8.49
C THR A 15 16.29 26.85 -9.10
N GLY A 16 16.40 25.57 -8.74
CA GLY A 16 15.32 24.63 -8.92
C GLY A 16 14.12 25.24 -8.21
N CYS A 17 13.07 25.51 -8.97
CA CYS A 17 11.76 25.78 -8.41
C CYS A 17 11.28 24.51 -7.69
N GLY A 18 11.77 24.28 -6.48
CA GLY A 18 10.97 24.29 -5.26
C GLY A 18 9.77 23.37 -5.12
N SER A 19 9.55 22.38 -5.97
CA SER A 19 8.73 21.20 -5.66
C SER A 19 9.66 20.02 -5.37
N GLY A 20 10.50 20.20 -4.35
CA GLY A 20 11.70 19.40 -4.07
C GLY A 20 11.47 17.89 -3.94
N PRO A 21 12.54 17.12 -3.67
CA PRO A 21 12.46 15.71 -3.24
C PRO A 21 11.30 15.45 -2.27
N ASP A 22 11.02 16.42 -1.39
CA ASP A 22 9.92 16.47 -0.42
C ASP A 22 8.52 16.18 -1.01
N GLU A 23 8.07 16.82 -2.11
CA GLU A 23 6.71 16.57 -2.65
C GLU A 23 6.56 15.13 -3.19
N ARG A 24 7.65 14.54 -3.69
CA ARG A 24 7.65 13.14 -4.15
C ARG A 24 7.66 12.17 -2.97
N CYS A 25 8.43 12.48 -1.93
CA CYS A 25 8.43 11.71 -0.69
C CYS A 25 7.07 11.78 0.01
N GLU A 26 6.42 12.94 0.05
CA GLU A 26 5.06 13.12 0.58
C GLU A 26 4.02 12.30 -0.21
N ALA A 27 4.15 12.22 -1.54
CA ALA A 27 3.27 11.39 -2.36
C ALA A 27 3.45 9.89 -2.07
N LEU A 28 4.69 9.42 -1.92
CA LEU A 28 4.98 8.04 -1.54
C LEU A 28 4.47 7.74 -0.12
N ASP A 29 4.49 8.72 0.78
CA ASP A 29 3.96 8.60 2.15
C ASP A 29 2.46 8.47 2.19
N ALA A 30 1.76 9.32 1.46
CA ALA A 30 0.32 9.18 1.30
C ALA A 30 -0.04 7.81 0.71
N GLU A 31 0.72 7.31 -0.26
CA GLU A 31 0.48 6.01 -0.87
C GLU A 31 0.78 4.84 0.08
N TYR A 32 1.90 4.89 0.81
CA TYR A 32 2.26 3.89 1.81
C TYR A 32 1.17 3.72 2.88
N TYR A 33 0.66 4.84 3.43
CA TYR A 33 -0.41 4.79 4.42
C TYR A 33 -1.73 4.30 3.81
N ALA A 34 -2.10 4.75 2.61
CA ALA A 34 -3.33 4.29 1.96
C ALA A 34 -3.33 2.77 1.70
N LEU A 35 -2.19 2.21 1.26
CA LEU A 35 -2.04 0.77 1.06
C LEU A 35 -2.07 0.01 2.39
N SER A 36 -1.39 0.52 3.41
CA SER A 36 -1.39 -0.08 4.75
C SER A 36 -2.80 -0.13 5.35
N ASP A 37 -3.58 0.93 5.19
CA ASP A 37 -4.97 1.01 5.64
C ASP A 37 -5.84 0.01 4.86
N SER A 38 -5.71 -0.05 3.53
CA SER A 38 -6.43 -1.02 2.69
C SER A 38 -6.17 -2.48 3.13
N ILE A 39 -4.90 -2.84 3.33
CA ILE A 39 -4.50 -4.17 3.82
C ILE A 39 -5.15 -4.47 5.17
N LEU A 40 -5.11 -3.52 6.11
CA LEU A 40 -5.67 -3.70 7.44
C LEU A 40 -7.19 -3.87 7.39
N GLU A 41 -7.89 -3.05 6.62
CA GLU A 41 -9.34 -3.11 6.45
C GLU A 41 -9.81 -4.42 5.79
N ASN A 42 -9.10 -4.87 4.75
CA ASN A 42 -9.40 -6.13 4.08
C ASN A 42 -9.12 -7.32 5.00
N THR A 43 -8.04 -7.28 5.77
CA THR A 43 -7.70 -8.32 6.77
C THR A 43 -8.80 -8.44 7.83
N PHE A 44 -9.30 -7.30 8.35
CA PHE A 44 -10.42 -7.31 9.30
C PHE A 44 -11.71 -7.81 8.67
N SER A 45 -11.94 -7.53 7.39
CA SER A 45 -13.13 -8.01 6.67
C SER A 45 -13.11 -9.52 6.51
N ILE A 46 -11.98 -10.12 6.13
CA ILE A 46 -11.78 -11.57 6.12
C ILE A 46 -11.98 -12.17 7.52
N GLY A 47 -11.44 -11.52 8.56
CA GLY A 47 -11.64 -11.95 9.94
C GLY A 47 -13.12 -12.01 10.35
N ARG A 48 -13.94 -11.05 9.92
CA ARG A 48 -15.39 -11.05 10.15
C ARG A 48 -16.09 -12.19 9.41
N ILE A 49 -15.71 -12.44 8.16
CA ILE A 49 -16.23 -13.57 7.38
C ILE A 49 -15.92 -14.90 8.10
N ASN A 50 -14.68 -15.10 8.55
CA ASN A 50 -14.28 -16.29 9.30
C ASN A 50 -15.10 -16.45 10.59
N SER A 51 -15.34 -15.37 11.33
CA SER A 51 -16.19 -15.40 12.51
C SER A 51 -17.63 -15.85 12.19
N THR A 52 -18.18 -15.50 11.02
CA THR A 52 -19.50 -15.99 10.59
C THR A 52 -19.51 -17.51 10.41
N PHE A 53 -18.44 -18.09 9.84
CA PHE A 53 -18.32 -19.54 9.73
C PHE A 53 -18.12 -20.22 11.09
N GLU A 54 -17.31 -19.65 11.97
CA GLU A 54 -17.11 -20.15 13.35
C GLU A 54 -18.43 -20.14 14.14
N ASP A 55 -19.21 -19.07 14.03
CA ASP A 55 -20.53 -18.94 14.66
C ASP A 55 -21.53 -19.96 14.09
N ALA A 56 -21.48 -20.23 12.79
CA ALA A 56 -22.32 -21.22 12.15
C ALA A 56 -21.94 -22.66 12.54
N GLU A 57 -20.64 -22.96 12.64
CA GLU A 57 -20.11 -24.27 13.06
C GLU A 57 -20.49 -24.61 14.52
N ALA A 58 -20.64 -23.61 15.38
CA ALA A 58 -21.11 -23.80 16.76
C ALA A 58 -22.52 -24.40 16.85
N SER A 59 -23.28 -24.43 15.74
CA SER A 59 -24.57 -25.12 15.64
C SER A 59 -24.52 -26.19 14.53
N SER A 60 -24.96 -27.41 14.83
CA SER A 60 -24.93 -28.52 13.85
C SER A 60 -25.79 -28.28 12.60
N GLU A 61 -26.75 -27.34 12.65
CA GLU A 61 -27.63 -26.99 11.54
C GLU A 61 -27.20 -25.70 10.82
N GLY A 62 -26.36 -24.87 11.44
CA GLY A 62 -26.02 -23.54 10.92
C GLY A 62 -25.08 -23.59 9.73
N LEU A 63 -24.06 -24.46 9.78
CA LEU A 63 -23.14 -24.62 8.65
C LEU A 63 -23.87 -25.16 7.41
N ASP A 64 -24.73 -26.18 7.59
CA ASP A 64 -25.53 -26.75 6.50
C ASP A 64 -26.49 -25.70 5.92
N ALA A 65 -27.14 -24.90 6.77
CA ALA A 65 -28.01 -23.81 6.32
C ALA A 65 -27.27 -22.75 5.49
N LEU A 66 -26.03 -22.40 5.85
CA LEU A 66 -25.19 -21.47 5.06
C LEU A 66 -24.83 -22.04 3.68
N TRP A 67 -24.56 -23.34 3.58
CA TRP A 67 -24.27 -24.00 2.32
C TRP A 67 -25.52 -24.13 1.44
N GLU A 68 -26.65 -24.52 2.02
CA GLU A 68 -27.92 -24.67 1.30
C GLU A 68 -28.47 -23.33 0.79
N SER A 69 -28.20 -22.22 1.50
CA SER A 69 -28.60 -20.87 1.08
C SER A 69 -27.70 -20.28 -0.01
N GLY A 70 -26.50 -20.86 -0.23
CA GLY A 70 -25.46 -20.31 -1.09
C GLY A 70 -24.68 -19.13 -0.47
N GLU A 71 -25.00 -18.76 0.78
CA GLU A 71 -24.31 -17.68 1.50
C GLU A 71 -22.85 -18.05 1.79
N ALA A 72 -22.58 -19.33 2.10
CA ALA A 72 -21.21 -19.82 2.26
C ALA A 72 -20.36 -19.56 1.00
N GLU A 73 -20.87 -19.87 -0.19
CA GLU A 73 -20.13 -19.69 -1.44
C GLU A 73 -19.89 -18.22 -1.77
N ALA A 74 -20.88 -17.35 -1.48
CA ALA A 74 -20.71 -15.90 -1.62
C ALA A 74 -19.64 -15.36 -0.67
N LEU A 75 -19.66 -15.77 0.60
CA LEU A 75 -18.68 -15.36 1.60
C LEU A 75 -17.26 -15.86 1.27
N PHE A 76 -17.12 -17.09 0.74
CA PHE A 76 -15.83 -17.59 0.27
C PHE A 76 -15.31 -16.79 -0.92
N GLY A 77 -16.16 -16.47 -1.90
CA GLY A 77 -15.79 -15.63 -3.04
C GLY A 77 -15.34 -14.24 -2.59
N GLU A 78 -16.08 -13.59 -1.68
CA GLU A 78 -15.69 -12.30 -1.10
C GLU A 78 -14.35 -12.39 -0.37
N ALA A 79 -14.13 -13.43 0.44
CA ALA A 79 -12.86 -13.63 1.13
C ALA A 79 -11.68 -13.85 0.16
N GLU A 80 -11.89 -14.54 -0.96
CA GLU A 80 -10.88 -14.75 -2.00
C GLU A 80 -10.53 -13.42 -2.70
N GLU A 81 -11.52 -12.64 -3.10
CA GLU A 81 -11.32 -11.31 -3.70
C GLU A 81 -10.56 -10.36 -2.76
N LEU A 82 -10.93 -10.33 -1.47
CA LEU A 82 -10.23 -9.54 -0.46
C LEU A 82 -8.79 -10.02 -0.24
N ALA A 83 -8.55 -11.32 -0.23
CA ALA A 83 -7.21 -11.88 -0.08
C ALA A 83 -6.31 -11.55 -1.28
N GLU A 84 -6.86 -11.60 -2.51
CA GLU A 84 -6.15 -11.20 -3.72
C GLU A 84 -5.76 -9.71 -3.66
N GLN A 85 -6.68 -8.83 -3.22
CA GLN A 85 -6.39 -7.41 -3.03
C GLN A 85 -5.30 -7.16 -1.99
N ILE A 86 -5.32 -7.88 -0.86
CA ILE A 86 -4.25 -7.78 0.15
C ILE A 86 -2.89 -8.12 -0.45
N LEU A 87 -2.80 -9.17 -1.27
CA LEU A 87 -1.53 -9.57 -1.90
C LEU A 87 -1.03 -8.51 -2.89
N GLN A 88 -1.95 -7.95 -3.69
CA GLN A 88 -1.62 -6.87 -4.64
C GLN A 88 -1.16 -5.60 -3.90
N ASP A 89 -1.87 -5.22 -2.83
CA ASP A 89 -1.54 -4.05 -2.03
C ASP A 89 -0.21 -4.25 -1.28
N GLN A 90 0.07 -5.45 -0.77
CA GLN A 90 1.37 -5.79 -0.17
C GLN A 90 2.52 -5.68 -1.18
N GLU A 91 2.33 -6.22 -2.40
CA GLU A 91 3.33 -6.08 -3.47
C GLU A 91 3.58 -4.60 -3.79
N ARG A 92 2.52 -3.80 -3.89
CA ARG A 92 2.66 -2.36 -4.15
C ARG A 92 3.32 -1.63 -2.98
N LEU A 93 2.97 -1.98 -1.73
CA LEU A 93 3.54 -1.39 -0.52
C LEU A 93 5.07 -1.61 -0.48
N ASP A 94 5.53 -2.83 -0.79
CA ASP A 94 6.95 -3.14 -0.88
C ASP A 94 7.64 -2.30 -1.96
N GLN A 95 7.00 -2.12 -3.13
CA GLN A 95 7.55 -1.26 -4.19
C GLN A 95 7.64 0.21 -3.76
N VAL A 96 6.61 0.75 -3.09
CA VAL A 96 6.63 2.12 -2.52
C VAL A 96 7.76 2.26 -1.51
N TYR A 97 7.92 1.27 -0.64
CA TYR A 97 8.97 1.23 0.37
C TYR A 97 10.36 1.36 -0.26
N PHE A 98 10.69 0.50 -1.22
CA PHE A 98 11.99 0.56 -1.91
C PHE A 98 12.17 1.83 -2.74
N GLU A 99 11.12 2.33 -3.41
CA GLU A 99 11.20 3.59 -4.15
C GLU A 99 11.50 4.79 -3.23
N GLY A 100 10.88 4.83 -2.05
CA GLY A 100 11.16 5.84 -1.03
C GLY A 100 12.61 5.79 -0.56
N ALA A 101 13.12 4.59 -0.25
CA ALA A 101 14.50 4.38 0.17
C ALA A 101 15.52 4.80 -0.91
N ASP A 102 15.28 4.41 -2.17
CA ASP A 102 16.15 4.76 -3.32
C ASP A 102 16.19 6.27 -3.58
N ARG A 103 15.10 6.98 -3.28
CA ARG A 103 15.02 8.45 -3.40
C ARG A 103 15.61 9.20 -2.21
N GLY A 104 15.95 8.49 -1.12
CA GLY A 104 16.45 9.09 0.12
C GLY A 104 15.37 9.78 0.95
N CYS A 105 14.11 9.32 0.85
CA CYS A 105 13.03 9.79 1.71
C CYS A 105 13.23 9.28 3.15
N GLU A 106 13.08 10.15 4.15
CA GLU A 106 13.25 9.74 5.56
C GLU A 106 12.11 8.80 5.99
N GLY A 107 12.44 7.69 6.67
CA GLY A 107 11.46 6.74 7.22
C GLY A 107 11.12 5.54 6.33
N TYR A 108 11.66 5.50 5.11
CA TYR A 108 11.65 4.39 4.17
C TYR A 108 12.96 3.59 4.28
#